data_AF-A0A8T4KEP3-F1
#
_entry.id   AF-A0A8T4KEP3-F1
#
_cell.length_a   1.000
_cell.length_b   1.000
_cell.length_c   1.000
_cell.angle_alpha   90.00
_cell.angle_beta   90.00
_cell.angle_gamma   90.00
#
_symmetry.space_group_name_H-M   'P 1'
#
loop_
_entity.id
_entity.type
_entity.pdbx_description
1 polymer ?
#
loop_
_entity_poly.entity_id
_entity_poly.type
_entity_poly.pdbx_seq_one_letter_code
_entity_poly.pdbx_strand_id
1 'polypeptide(L)'
;MRVRGEVFSGALRGTPLIEKYYPRLVGLVGFRPFRGTMDVKLERSIDIKPFTSKIIGHVLTDGRKVVTAHLAHVRIRKFSTVYKIMELRTKEKEIVEHAQKMGELAEERFSIQSTHDIDEPFYECWAIQFKGGIYGTDVVELIAPDMIKEKLELGDNDIIEIEFSEDKTSTDKLPDPEGVKAGSSYS
;
A
#
# COMPACT_ATOMS: atom_id res chain seq x y z
N MET A 1 -5.01 8.28 3.11
CA MET A 1 -6.11 7.89 2.18
C MET A 1 -6.31 6.38 2.18
N ARG A 2 -7.56 5.87 2.16
CA ARG A 2 -7.86 4.43 2.01
C ARG A 2 -8.51 4.12 0.64
N VAL A 3 -8.18 2.95 0.10
CA VAL A 3 -8.75 2.43 -1.16
C VAL A 3 -8.78 0.90 -1.12
N ARG A 4 -9.78 0.29 -1.74
CA ARG A 4 -9.80 -1.16 -1.93
C ARG A 4 -9.16 -1.55 -3.24
N GLY A 5 -8.55 -2.73 -3.26
CA GLY A 5 -7.99 -3.30 -4.46
C GLY A 5 -8.08 -4.81 -4.48
N GLU A 6 -8.12 -5.34 -5.69
CA GLU A 6 -8.16 -6.76 -5.99
C GLU A 6 -6.76 -7.24 -6.33
N VAL A 7 -6.28 -8.24 -5.61
CA VAL A 7 -4.99 -8.89 -5.86
C VAL A 7 -5.09 -9.69 -7.16
N PHE A 8 -4.10 -9.55 -8.05
CA PHE A 8 -4.07 -10.35 -9.26
C PHE A 8 -2.63 -10.73 -9.64
N SER A 9 -2.49 -11.73 -10.51
CA SER A 9 -1.20 -12.08 -11.12
C SER A 9 -1.00 -11.30 -12.42
N GLY A 10 -0.03 -10.39 -12.44
CA GLY A 10 0.30 -9.61 -13.63
C GLY A 10 1.21 -10.32 -14.63
N ALA A 11 1.87 -9.53 -15.47
CA ALA A 11 2.71 -10.02 -16.57
C ALA A 11 4.09 -10.59 -16.12
N LEU A 12 4.21 -11.02 -14.87
CA LEU A 12 5.45 -11.55 -14.25
C LEU A 12 6.66 -10.61 -14.38
N ARG A 13 6.43 -9.30 -14.35
CA ARG A 13 7.49 -8.28 -14.52
C ARG A 13 8.06 -7.77 -13.21
N GLY A 14 7.42 -8.08 -12.09
CA GLY A 14 7.91 -7.71 -10.76
C GLY A 14 9.35 -8.16 -10.54
N THR A 15 9.66 -9.44 -10.77
CA THR A 15 11.02 -9.99 -10.57
C THR A 15 12.11 -9.25 -11.36
N PRO A 16 12.03 -9.09 -12.70
CA PRO A 16 13.06 -8.35 -13.43
C PRO A 16 13.12 -6.86 -13.06
N LEU A 17 12.00 -6.24 -12.67
CA LEU A 17 12.01 -4.85 -12.20
C LEU A 17 12.73 -4.70 -10.85
N ILE A 18 12.44 -5.58 -9.89
CA ILE A 18 13.12 -5.59 -8.60
C ILE A 18 14.62 -5.81 -8.80
N GLU A 19 15.02 -6.78 -9.62
CA GLU A 19 16.43 -7.06 -9.88
C GLU A 19 17.16 -5.87 -10.53
N LYS A 20 16.55 -5.25 -11.53
CA LYS A 20 17.12 -4.09 -12.23
C LYS A 20 17.39 -2.92 -11.27
N TYR A 21 16.50 -2.67 -10.32
CA TYR A 21 16.61 -1.53 -9.40
C TYR A 21 17.07 -1.92 -7.99
N TYR A 22 17.46 -3.17 -7.76
CA TYR A 22 17.67 -3.75 -6.43
C TYR A 22 18.57 -2.89 -5.52
N PRO A 23 19.79 -2.46 -5.94
CA PRO A 23 20.65 -1.68 -5.05
C PRO A 23 20.04 -0.33 -4.65
N ARG A 24 19.30 0.31 -5.57
CA ARG A 24 18.63 1.58 -5.30
C ARG A 24 17.43 1.38 -4.39
N LEU A 25 16.64 0.33 -4.63
CA LEU A 25 15.49 0.00 -3.79
C LEU A 25 15.93 -0.22 -2.34
N VAL A 26 16.98 -1.03 -2.11
CA VAL A 26 17.52 -1.27 -0.76
C VAL A 26 17.87 0.04 -0.05
N GLY A 27 18.57 0.96 -0.73
CA GLY A 27 18.92 2.25 -0.15
C GLY A 27 17.73 3.18 0.08
N LEU A 28 16.67 3.08 -0.74
CA LEU A 28 15.47 3.91 -0.61
C LEU A 28 14.55 3.40 0.50
N VAL A 29 14.19 2.11 0.47
CA VAL A 29 13.16 1.52 1.33
C VAL A 29 13.69 1.01 2.67
N GLY A 30 15.02 0.89 2.81
CA GLY A 30 15.67 0.47 4.05
C GLY A 30 15.61 -1.03 4.35
N PHE A 31 15.12 -1.85 3.40
CA PHE A 31 15.10 -3.31 3.50
C PHE A 31 15.45 -3.97 2.16
N ARG A 32 15.70 -5.28 2.20
CA ARG A 32 15.91 -6.10 0.99
C ARG A 32 14.56 -6.57 0.46
N PRO A 33 14.05 -6.04 -0.67
CA PRO A 33 12.75 -6.44 -1.17
C PRO A 33 12.78 -7.90 -1.66
N PHE A 34 11.66 -8.60 -1.50
CA PHE A 34 11.40 -9.88 -2.14
C PHE A 34 11.54 -9.75 -3.66
N ARG A 35 11.95 -10.84 -4.34
CA ARG A 35 12.17 -10.87 -5.80
C ARG A 35 10.86 -10.97 -6.58
N GLY A 36 9.99 -9.99 -6.41
CA GLY A 36 8.70 -9.90 -7.07
C GLY A 36 7.91 -8.70 -6.56
N THR A 37 6.81 -8.42 -7.24
CA THR A 37 5.81 -7.44 -6.82
C THR A 37 4.49 -8.17 -6.59
N MET A 38 3.64 -7.64 -5.73
CA MET A 38 2.22 -8.03 -5.69
C MET A 38 1.40 -6.97 -6.41
N ASP A 39 0.77 -7.34 -7.51
CA ASP A 39 -0.04 -6.42 -8.30
C ASP A 39 -1.45 -6.32 -7.70
N VAL A 40 -1.93 -5.09 -7.54
CA VAL A 40 -3.25 -4.81 -6.98
C VAL A 40 -3.99 -3.86 -7.88
N LYS A 41 -5.15 -4.31 -8.38
CA LYS A 41 -6.07 -3.51 -9.18
C LYS A 41 -7.02 -2.75 -8.27
N LEU A 42 -6.89 -1.43 -8.23
CA LEU A 42 -7.66 -0.55 -7.39
C LEU A 42 -9.10 -0.42 -7.90
N GLU A 43 -10.05 -0.27 -6.97
CA GLU A 43 -11.47 -0.02 -7.29
C GLU A 43 -11.68 1.31 -8.04
N ARG A 44 -10.74 2.24 -7.91
CA ARG A 44 -10.69 3.54 -8.59
C ARG A 44 -9.25 3.87 -8.96
N SER A 45 -9.07 4.59 -10.06
CA SER A 45 -7.77 5.16 -10.42
C SER A 45 -7.29 6.16 -9.36
N ILE A 46 -6.03 6.03 -8.95
CA ILE A 46 -5.37 6.93 -8.00
C ILE A 46 -4.02 7.34 -8.55
N ASP A 47 -3.74 8.64 -8.57
CA ASP A 47 -2.37 9.14 -8.74
C ASP A 47 -1.66 9.02 -7.38
N ILE A 48 -0.62 8.18 -7.29
CA ILE A 48 0.13 8.01 -6.04
C ILE A 48 1.12 9.15 -5.77
N LYS A 49 1.33 10.07 -6.72
CA LYS A 49 2.28 11.18 -6.58
C LYS A 49 2.09 12.03 -5.31
N PRO A 50 0.85 12.39 -4.90
CA PRO A 50 0.65 13.17 -3.67
C PRO A 50 1.16 12.45 -2.41
N PHE A 51 1.15 11.11 -2.41
CA PHE A 51 1.59 10.24 -1.31
C PHE A 51 3.04 9.79 -1.46
N THR A 52 3.72 10.20 -2.52
CA THR A 52 5.10 9.78 -2.78
C THR A 52 6.05 10.42 -1.79
N SER A 53 6.80 9.58 -1.06
CA SER A 53 7.89 10.01 -0.18
C SER A 53 9.26 9.76 -0.80
N LYS A 54 9.38 8.80 -1.73
CA LYS A 54 10.66 8.45 -2.37
C LYS A 54 10.49 8.28 -3.88
N ILE A 55 11.56 8.55 -4.64
CA ILE A 55 11.56 8.42 -6.10
C ILE A 55 12.77 7.62 -6.58
N ILE A 56 12.56 6.79 -7.61
CA ILE A 56 13.67 6.28 -8.42
C ILE A 56 13.81 7.22 -9.61
N GLY A 57 14.96 7.86 -9.74
CA GLY A 57 15.26 8.73 -10.86
C GLY A 57 16.74 8.71 -11.24
N HIS A 58 17.08 9.46 -12.27
CA HIS A 58 18.45 9.70 -12.70
C HIS A 58 18.58 11.11 -13.30
N VAL A 59 19.81 11.62 -13.33
CA VAL A 59 20.16 12.89 -13.98
C VAL A 59 20.83 12.55 -15.30
N LEU A 60 20.34 13.11 -16.41
CA LEU A 60 20.94 12.95 -17.73
C LEU A 60 22.20 13.82 -17.86
N THR A 61 22.97 13.59 -18.92
CA THR A 61 24.20 14.37 -19.22
C THR A 61 23.95 15.87 -19.43
N ASP A 62 22.73 16.25 -19.79
CA ASP A 62 22.28 17.64 -19.93
C ASP A 62 21.73 18.25 -18.63
N GLY A 63 21.81 17.54 -17.51
CA GLY A 63 21.31 17.98 -16.21
C GLY A 63 19.80 17.76 -15.98
N ARG A 64 19.04 17.28 -16.96
CA ARG A 64 17.60 17.00 -16.76
C ARG A 64 17.40 15.82 -15.81
N LYS A 65 16.49 16.00 -14.85
CA LYS A 65 16.05 14.95 -13.93
C LYS A 65 14.94 14.13 -14.56
N VAL A 66 15.14 12.82 -14.68
CA VAL A 66 14.14 11.87 -15.16
C VAL A 66 13.68 11.00 -13.99
N VAL A 67 12.39 11.09 -13.67
CA VAL A 67 11.74 10.21 -12.68
C VAL A 67 11.29 8.93 -13.39
N THR A 68 11.76 7.81 -12.88
CA THR A 68 11.45 6.46 -13.36
C THR A 68 10.31 5.84 -12.57
N ALA A 69 10.27 6.03 -11.24
CA ALA A 69 9.21 5.50 -10.40
C ALA A 69 8.94 6.39 -9.18
N HIS A 70 7.68 6.36 -8.75
CA HIS A 70 7.19 6.95 -7.51
C HIS A 70 6.98 5.84 -6.48
N LEU A 71 7.42 6.08 -5.23
CA LEU A 71 7.28 5.14 -4.13
C LEU A 71 6.54 5.84 -2.98
N ALA A 72 5.46 5.20 -2.53
CA ALA A 72 4.65 5.64 -1.40
C ALA A 72 4.65 4.55 -0.33
N HIS A 73 4.81 4.95 0.93
CA HIS A 73 4.66 4.05 2.05
C HIS A 73 3.18 3.75 2.26
N VAL A 74 2.83 2.46 2.37
CA VAL A 74 1.45 2.03 2.52
C VAL A 74 1.32 0.94 3.57
N ARG A 75 0.12 0.87 4.13
CA ARG A 75 -0.31 -0.19 5.02
C ARG A 75 -1.40 -0.99 4.35
N ILE A 76 -1.32 -2.31 4.39
CA ILE A 76 -2.33 -3.17 3.78
C ILE A 76 -2.91 -4.15 4.79
N ARG A 77 -4.16 -4.58 4.55
CA ARG A 77 -4.79 -5.68 5.28
C ARG A 77 -5.75 -6.44 4.37
N LYS A 78 -5.94 -7.73 4.67
CA LYS A 78 -6.92 -8.57 3.97
C LYS A 78 -8.33 -8.07 4.29
N PHE A 79 -9.14 -7.84 3.27
CA PHE A 79 -10.53 -7.45 3.45
C PHE A 79 -11.37 -8.73 3.64
N SER A 80 -11.50 -9.17 4.90
CA SER A 80 -12.18 -10.42 5.20
C SER A 80 -13.68 -10.37 4.87
N THR A 81 -14.28 -11.55 4.62
CA THR A 81 -15.74 -11.69 4.39
C THR A 81 -16.56 -11.12 5.55
N VAL A 82 -16.00 -11.10 6.75
CA VAL A 82 -16.62 -10.48 7.93
C VAL A 82 -16.83 -8.98 7.69
N TYR A 83 -15.87 -8.27 7.08
CA TYR A 83 -16.06 -6.87 6.69
C TYR A 83 -17.19 -6.70 5.69
N LYS A 84 -17.31 -7.59 4.68
CA LYS A 84 -18.44 -7.53 3.74
C LYS A 84 -19.78 -7.70 4.48
N ILE A 85 -19.86 -8.65 5.40
CA ILE A 85 -21.07 -8.89 6.20
C ILE A 85 -21.37 -7.69 7.11
N MET A 86 -20.35 -7.12 7.76
CA MET A 86 -20.52 -5.94 8.61
C MET A 86 -20.93 -4.70 7.80
N GLU A 87 -20.34 -4.48 6.63
CA GLU A 87 -20.73 -3.39 5.73
C GLU A 87 -22.16 -3.57 5.23
N LEU A 88 -22.56 -4.79 4.88
CA LEU A 88 -23.94 -5.12 4.50
C LEU A 88 -24.92 -4.88 5.66
N ARG A 89 -24.59 -5.32 6.87
CA ARG A 89 -25.40 -5.07 8.08
C ARG A 89 -25.50 -3.58 8.40
N THR A 90 -24.42 -2.83 8.20
CA THR A 90 -24.42 -1.38 8.41
C THR A 90 -25.31 -0.69 7.39
N LYS A 91 -25.21 -1.05 6.10
CA LYS A 91 -26.11 -0.54 5.05
C LYS A 91 -27.56 -0.93 5.29
N GLU A 92 -27.83 -2.17 5.71
CA GLU A 92 -29.17 -2.62 6.09
C GLU A 92 -29.71 -1.80 7.26
N LYS A 93 -28.89 -1.58 8.30
CA LYS A 93 -29.24 -0.72 9.42
C LYS A 93 -29.49 0.72 8.98
N GLU A 94 -28.67 1.28 8.09
CA GLU A 94 -28.87 2.63 7.52
C GLU A 94 -30.16 2.71 6.69
N ILE A 95 -30.49 1.67 5.92
CA ILE A 95 -31.74 1.58 5.16
C ILE A 95 -32.94 1.49 6.11
N VAL A 96 -32.84 0.68 7.16
CA VAL A 96 -33.87 0.55 8.19
C VAL A 96 -34.02 1.84 8.96
N GLU A 97 -32.92 2.48 9.40
CA GLU A 97 -32.93 3.80 10.06
C GLU A 97 -33.44 4.90 9.12
N HIS A 98 -33.18 4.83 7.82
CA HIS A 98 -33.72 5.77 6.83
C HIS A 98 -35.22 5.53 6.60
N ALA A 99 -35.67 4.27 6.53
CA ALA A 99 -37.08 3.91 6.44
C ALA A 99 -37.85 4.26 7.73
N GLN A 100 -37.22 4.03 8.89
CA GLN A 100 -37.70 4.47 10.19
C GLN A 100 -37.72 5.99 10.26
N LYS A 101 -36.66 6.71 9.84
CA LYS A 101 -36.67 8.18 9.71
C LYS A 101 -37.68 8.71 8.71
N MET A 102 -38.02 7.97 7.65
CA MET A 102 -39.13 8.32 6.77
C MET A 102 -40.49 8.13 7.48
N GLY A 103 -40.56 7.22 8.46
CA GLY A 103 -41.69 7.08 9.39
C GLY A 103 -41.65 8.04 10.60
N GLU A 104 -40.48 8.40 11.10
CA GLU A 104 -40.16 9.24 12.26
C GLU A 104 -39.89 10.71 11.84
N LEU A 105 -39.89 11.01 10.55
CA LEU A 105 -40.28 12.35 10.07
C LEU A 105 -41.77 12.62 10.36
N ALA A 106 -42.49 11.64 10.94
CA ALA A 106 -43.70 11.84 11.72
C ALA A 106 -43.50 11.90 13.26
N GLU A 107 -42.32 11.66 13.83
CA GLU A 107 -42.01 11.86 15.26
C GLU A 107 -40.50 11.76 15.60
N GLU A 108 -39.97 12.80 16.24
CA GLU A 108 -38.55 13.20 16.41
C GLU A 108 -37.51 12.20 17.00
N ARG A 109 -36.28 12.33 16.46
CA ARG A 109 -34.92 12.17 17.08
C ARG A 109 -34.49 10.78 17.60
N PHE A 110 -33.35 10.27 17.12
CA PHE A 110 -32.04 10.25 17.84
C PHE A 110 -30.93 9.55 17.00
N SER A 111 -29.66 9.92 17.25
CA SER A 111 -28.45 9.41 16.56
C SER A 111 -27.79 8.23 17.27
N ILE A 112 -27.20 7.29 16.53
CA ILE A 112 -26.27 6.29 17.06
C ILE A 112 -24.96 6.30 16.24
N GLN A 113 -23.84 6.50 16.92
CA GLN A 113 -22.48 6.26 16.41
C GLN A 113 -22.14 4.77 16.64
N SER A 114 -21.74 4.04 15.60
CA SER A 114 -21.16 2.70 15.76
C SER A 114 -19.69 2.72 15.34
N THR A 115 -18.79 2.76 16.33
CA THR A 115 -17.36 2.48 16.17
C THR A 115 -17.11 1.03 16.55
N HIS A 116 -17.08 0.13 15.57
CA HIS A 116 -16.44 -1.18 15.77
C HIS A 116 -15.04 -1.07 15.20
N ASP A 117 -14.07 -0.84 16.09
CA ASP A 117 -12.65 -0.91 15.74
C ASP A 117 -12.29 -2.39 15.59
N ILE A 118 -11.87 -2.77 14.38
CA ILE A 118 -11.39 -4.12 14.08
C ILE A 118 -9.88 -4.09 14.19
N ASP A 119 -9.37 -4.91 15.10
CA ASP A 119 -7.99 -4.96 15.58
C ASP A 119 -7.06 -5.82 14.67
N GLU A 120 -7.45 -6.05 13.42
CA GLU A 120 -6.57 -6.77 12.48
C GLU A 120 -5.36 -5.91 12.14
N PRO A 121 -4.13 -6.37 12.41
CA PRO A 121 -2.94 -5.56 12.22
C PRO A 121 -2.71 -5.30 10.74
N PHE A 122 -2.37 -4.04 10.43
CA PHE A 122 -1.88 -3.70 9.10
C PHE A 122 -0.47 -4.26 8.88
N TYR A 123 -0.20 -4.68 7.65
CA TYR A 123 1.14 -5.02 7.17
C TYR A 123 1.75 -3.82 6.45
N GLU A 124 2.93 -3.40 6.90
CA GLU A 124 3.67 -2.27 6.35
C GLU A 124 4.42 -2.69 5.07
N CYS A 125 4.25 -1.92 4.00
CA CYS A 125 4.96 -2.14 2.74
C CYS A 125 5.07 -0.85 1.91
N TRP A 126 5.54 -0.97 0.66
CA TRP A 126 5.66 0.16 -0.25
C TRP A 126 4.88 -0.09 -1.52
N ALA A 127 4.09 0.90 -1.94
CA ALA A 127 3.52 0.96 -3.28
C ALA A 127 4.52 1.62 -4.24
N ILE A 128 4.74 1.01 -5.39
CA ILE A 128 5.57 1.54 -6.47
C ILE A 128 4.73 1.70 -7.75
N GLN A 129 4.94 2.81 -8.44
CA GLN A 129 4.35 3.06 -9.76
C GLN A 129 5.43 3.59 -10.73
N PHE A 130 5.68 2.84 -11.80
CA PHE A 130 6.65 3.20 -12.82
C PHE A 130 6.07 4.18 -13.84
N LYS A 131 6.81 5.24 -14.14
CA LYS A 131 6.48 6.16 -15.22
C LYS A 131 6.69 5.46 -16.57
N GLY A 132 5.61 5.27 -17.33
CA GLY A 132 5.64 4.51 -18.59
C GLY A 132 5.63 2.99 -18.40
N GLY A 133 5.16 2.50 -17.23
CA GLY A 133 4.80 1.09 -17.06
C GLY A 133 3.65 0.67 -18.01
N ILE A 134 3.30 -0.61 -18.00
CA ILE A 134 2.13 -1.08 -18.79
C ILE A 134 0.81 -0.83 -18.07
N TYR A 135 0.91 -0.64 -16.76
CA TYR A 135 -0.23 -0.47 -15.89
C TYR A 135 -0.59 1.01 -15.80
N GLY A 136 -1.89 1.28 -15.80
CA GLY A 136 -2.43 2.61 -15.59
C GLY A 136 -2.36 3.03 -14.12
N THR A 137 -3.06 4.12 -13.81
CA THR A 137 -3.23 4.61 -12.43
C THR A 137 -4.22 3.79 -11.60
N ASP A 138 -4.84 2.78 -12.19
CA ASP A 138 -5.75 1.83 -11.56
C ASP A 138 -5.04 0.60 -10.99
N VAL A 139 -3.73 0.49 -11.15
CA VAL A 139 -2.95 -0.62 -10.59
C VAL A 139 -1.74 -0.07 -9.84
N VAL A 140 -1.48 -0.67 -8.68
CA VAL A 140 -0.26 -0.44 -7.90
C VAL A 140 0.49 -1.75 -7.72
N GLU A 141 1.81 -1.67 -7.80
CA GLU A 141 2.69 -2.80 -7.51
C GLU A 141 3.17 -2.64 -6.06
N LEU A 142 3.01 -3.66 -5.22
CA LEU A 142 3.44 -3.63 -3.82
C LEU A 142 4.77 -4.38 -3.65
N ILE A 143 5.69 -3.79 -2.88
CA ILE A 143 6.99 -4.37 -2.53
C ILE A 143 7.15 -4.43 -1.02
N ALA A 144 7.72 -5.53 -0.55
CA ALA A 144 7.92 -5.84 0.86
C ALA A 144 9.17 -6.72 1.03
N PRO A 145 9.72 -6.87 2.25
CA PRO A 145 10.82 -7.80 2.49
C PRO A 145 10.40 -9.26 2.26
N ASP A 146 9.13 -9.58 2.50
CA ASP A 146 8.56 -10.93 2.37
C ASP A 146 7.63 -11.06 1.15
N MET A 147 7.31 -12.30 0.80
CA MET A 147 6.25 -12.59 -0.17
C MET A 147 4.87 -12.28 0.45
N ILE A 148 4.29 -11.13 0.10
CA ILE A 148 3.06 -10.61 0.70
C ILE A 148 1.90 -11.62 0.62
N LYS A 149 1.75 -12.32 -0.52
CA LYS A 149 0.70 -13.32 -0.71
C LYS A 149 0.77 -14.45 0.32
N GLU A 150 1.95 -14.95 0.62
CA GLU A 150 2.15 -15.98 1.65
C GLU A 150 1.93 -15.39 3.05
N LYS A 151 2.49 -14.20 3.29
CA LYS A 151 2.43 -13.53 4.60
C LYS A 151 1.00 -13.22 5.07
N LEU A 152 0.12 -12.88 4.14
CA LEU A 152 -1.27 -12.48 4.40
C LEU A 152 -2.29 -13.52 3.91
N GLU A 153 -1.82 -14.70 3.50
CA GLU A 153 -2.65 -15.78 2.96
C GLU A 153 -3.60 -15.29 1.84
N LEU A 154 -3.06 -14.53 0.89
CA LEU A 154 -3.80 -13.91 -0.21
C LEU A 154 -3.70 -14.76 -1.48
N GLY A 155 -4.86 -14.98 -2.11
CA GLY A 155 -4.97 -15.51 -3.46
C GLY A 155 -5.23 -14.41 -4.50
N ASP A 156 -5.26 -14.81 -5.77
CA ASP A 156 -5.81 -13.93 -6.81
C ASP A 156 -7.31 -13.73 -6.58
N ASN A 157 -7.79 -12.53 -6.90
CA ASN A 157 -9.14 -12.01 -6.67
C ASN A 157 -9.48 -11.73 -5.19
N ASP A 158 -8.54 -11.93 -4.25
CA ASP A 158 -8.73 -11.46 -2.88
C ASP A 158 -8.75 -9.93 -2.85
N ILE A 159 -9.64 -9.39 -2.01
CA ILE A 159 -9.74 -7.95 -1.80
C ILE A 159 -8.87 -7.57 -0.61
N ILE A 160 -8.09 -6.51 -0.79
CA ILE A 160 -7.32 -5.88 0.28
C ILE A 160 -7.73 -4.41 0.42
N GLU A 161 -7.54 -3.87 1.61
CA GLU A 161 -7.58 -2.43 1.84
C GLU A 161 -6.13 -1.91 1.87
N ILE A 162 -5.88 -0.84 1.12
CA ILE A 162 -4.60 -0.13 1.10
C ILE A 162 -4.80 1.24 1.72
N GLU A 163 -3.98 1.56 2.71
CA GLU A 163 -3.91 2.87 3.35
C GLU A 163 -2.59 3.57 2.98
N PHE A 164 -2.71 4.65 2.23
CA PHE A 164 -1.61 5.56 1.93
C PHE A 164 -1.38 6.52 3.09
N SER A 165 -0.15 6.57 3.57
CA SER A 165 0.26 7.55 4.58
C SER A 165 0.47 8.93 3.94
N GLU A 166 0.02 9.99 4.64
CA GLU A 166 0.32 11.38 4.28
C GLU A 166 1.61 11.87 4.93
N ASP A 167 2.13 11.13 5.91
CA ASP A 167 3.34 11.49 6.62
C ASP A 167 4.56 11.30 5.72
N LYS A 168 5.04 12.43 5.20
CA LYS A 168 6.34 12.54 4.51
C LYS A 168 7.53 12.49 5.47
N THR A 169 7.27 12.33 6.78
CA THR A 169 8.22 12.56 7.87
C THR A 169 8.92 11.31 8.39
N SER A 170 8.53 10.10 7.95
CA SER A 170 9.11 8.87 8.50
C SER A 170 10.17 8.26 7.56
N THR A 171 11.29 7.83 8.16
CA THR A 171 12.39 6.99 7.61
C THR A 171 13.66 7.67 7.05
N ASP A 172 14.18 8.69 7.72
CA ASP A 172 15.57 9.19 7.47
C ASP A 172 16.59 8.79 8.56
N LYS A 173 16.19 8.05 9.59
CA LYS A 173 17.19 7.39 10.45
C LYS A 173 17.60 6.09 9.78
N LEU A 174 18.68 6.16 9.00
CA LEU A 174 19.47 4.98 8.69
C LEU A 174 19.73 4.24 10.01
N PRO A 175 19.56 2.90 10.07
CA PRO A 175 20.01 2.16 11.24
C PRO A 175 21.48 2.50 11.48
N ASP A 176 21.84 2.75 12.75
CA ASP A 176 23.24 2.95 13.11
C ASP A 176 24.05 1.77 12.55
N PRO A 177 25.18 2.02 11.86
CA PRO A 177 25.96 0.95 11.27
C PRO A 177 26.39 -0.01 12.38
N GLU A 178 25.74 -1.17 12.46
CA GLU A 178 26.12 -2.21 13.41
C GLU A 178 27.56 -2.62 13.11
N GLY A 179 28.48 -2.12 13.94
CA GLY A 179 29.80 -2.68 14.17
C GLY A 179 30.59 -3.08 12.91
N VAL A 180 31.00 -2.11 12.09
CA VAL A 180 32.24 -2.29 11.34
C VAL A 180 33.37 -2.30 12.36
N LYS A 181 33.71 -3.51 12.86
CA LYS A 181 34.91 -3.71 13.67
C LYS A 181 36.10 -3.27 12.82
N ALA A 182 36.67 -2.12 13.15
CA ALA A 182 37.91 -1.65 12.57
C ALA A 182 38.93 -2.78 12.65
N GLY A 183 39.43 -3.20 11.49
CA GLY A 183 40.38 -4.30 11.38
C GLY A 183 41.57 -4.06 12.32
N SER A 184 41.88 -5.10 13.10
CA SER A 184 43.08 -5.16 13.92
C SER A 184 44.31 -4.89 13.06
N SER A 185 45.12 -3.92 13.50
CA SER A 185 46.45 -3.65 12.98
C SER A 185 47.28 -4.96 12.96
N TYR A 186 47.73 -5.37 11.78
CA TYR A 186 48.85 -6.29 11.66
C TYR A 186 50.12 -5.52 12.00
N SER A 187 50.66 -5.80 13.18
CA SER A 187 52.02 -5.44 13.62
C SER A 187 52.93 -6.66 13.45
#